data_AF-E5DWM3-F1
#
_entry.id   AF-E5DWM3-F1
#
_cell.length_a   1.000
_cell.length_b   1.000
_cell.length_c   1.000
_cell.angle_alpha   90.00
_cell.angle_beta   90.00
_cell.angle_gamma   90.00
#
_symmetry.space_group_name_H-M   'P 1'
#
loop_
_entity.id
_entity.type
_entity.pdbx_description
1 polymer ?
#
loop_
_entity_poly.entity_id
_entity_poly.type
_entity_poly.pdbx_seq_one_letter_code
_entity_poly.pdbx_strand_id
1 'polypeptide(L)'
;MKAALVLLSALAVIVAAAAEEKYTTKYDNVNLDEILANDRLFDKYAQCLLEEEDNNCTADGKELKRLIPDALSNECAKCNDKQKEGTKKVLKHLVNNKPDVWQQLKAKYDPDGTYTKKYEDREKELHQ
;
A
#
# COMPACT_ATOMS: atom_id res chain seq x y z
N MET A 1 2.63 -33.50 -59.77
CA MET A 1 2.86 -32.03 -59.80
C MET A 1 1.47 -31.40 -59.90
N LYS A 2 0.92 -30.72 -58.90
CA LYS A 2 1.40 -29.47 -58.29
C LYS A 2 0.80 -29.33 -56.88
N ALA A 3 1.64 -28.90 -55.94
CA ALA A 3 1.33 -28.52 -54.56
C ALA A 3 0.18 -27.48 -54.51
N ALA A 4 -0.86 -27.67 -53.70
CA ALA A 4 -0.97 -27.23 -52.31
C ALA A 4 -0.76 -25.71 -52.14
N LEU A 5 -1.78 -25.00 -51.67
CA LEU A 5 -1.70 -23.75 -50.90
C LEU A 5 -3.10 -23.44 -50.32
N VAL A 6 -3.44 -24.16 -49.26
CA VAL A 6 -4.52 -23.77 -48.35
C VAL A 6 -3.94 -22.66 -47.47
N LEU A 7 -4.32 -21.41 -47.75
CA LEU A 7 -3.99 -20.25 -46.93
C LEU A 7 -4.82 -20.31 -45.63
N LEU A 8 -4.31 -21.06 -44.65
CA LEU A 8 -4.76 -21.01 -43.27
C LEU A 8 -4.16 -19.75 -42.63
N SER A 9 -4.96 -18.69 -42.55
CA SER A 9 -4.65 -17.48 -41.78
C SER A 9 -4.65 -17.81 -40.28
N ALA A 10 -3.49 -18.19 -39.76
CA ALA A 10 -3.26 -18.26 -38.32
C ALA A 10 -3.07 -16.82 -37.78
N LEU A 11 -4.15 -16.18 -37.33
CA LEU A 11 -4.04 -15.06 -36.40
C LEU A 11 -3.52 -15.61 -35.06
N ALA A 12 -2.21 -15.53 -34.86
CA ALA A 12 -1.62 -15.70 -33.54
C ALA A 12 -2.03 -14.50 -32.67
N VAL A 13 -3.06 -14.68 -31.84
CA VAL A 13 -3.37 -13.74 -30.76
C VAL A 13 -2.28 -13.91 -29.71
N ILE A 14 -1.26 -13.06 -29.78
CA ILE A 14 -0.26 -12.95 -28.70
C ILE A 14 -0.97 -12.25 -27.55
N VAL A 15 -1.51 -13.03 -26.61
CA VAL A 15 -1.94 -12.47 -25.32
C VAL A 15 -0.66 -12.11 -24.57
N ALA A 16 -0.25 -10.85 -24.65
CA ALA A 16 0.80 -10.33 -23.80
C ALA A 16 0.31 -10.41 -22.35
N ALA A 17 0.84 -11.38 -21.59
CA ALA A 17 0.68 -11.38 -20.14
C ALA A 17 1.39 -10.12 -19.62
N ALA A 18 0.62 -9.07 -19.34
CA ALA A 18 1.13 -7.91 -18.63
C ALA A 18 1.63 -8.41 -17.28
N ALA A 19 2.94 -8.37 -17.05
CA ALA A 19 3.48 -8.64 -15.73
C ALA A 19 2.88 -7.61 -14.77
N GLU A 20 2.15 -8.07 -13.75
CA GLU A 20 1.61 -7.17 -12.73
C GLU A 20 2.79 -6.53 -11.98
N GLU A 21 2.95 -5.22 -12.09
CA GLU A 21 3.94 -4.47 -11.32
C GLU A 21 3.57 -4.53 -9.83
N LYS A 22 4.41 -5.18 -9.01
CA LYS A 22 4.25 -5.26 -7.55
C LYS A 22 5.19 -4.29 -6.84
N TYR A 23 4.83 -3.90 -5.62
CA TYR A 23 5.73 -3.13 -4.76
C TYR A 23 6.94 -3.98 -4.34
N THR A 24 8.04 -3.31 -4.00
CA THR A 24 9.26 -3.98 -3.54
C THR A 24 9.01 -4.80 -2.27
N THR A 25 9.63 -5.97 -2.19
CA THR A 25 9.54 -6.86 -1.02
C THR A 25 10.70 -6.68 -0.04
N LYS A 26 11.60 -5.72 -0.32
CA LYS A 26 12.83 -5.46 0.46
C LYS A 26 12.55 -5.23 1.94
N TYR A 27 11.39 -4.66 2.28
CA TYR A 27 11.02 -4.26 3.64
C TYR A 27 9.90 -5.11 4.25
N ASP A 28 9.53 -6.24 3.64
CA ASP A 28 8.43 -7.09 4.13
C ASP A 28 8.73 -7.77 5.48
N ASN A 29 9.99 -7.74 5.92
CA ASN A 29 10.42 -8.32 7.21
C ASN A 29 10.70 -7.24 8.28
N VAL A 30 10.27 -6.00 8.07
CA VAL A 30 10.27 -4.96 9.12
C VAL A 30 9.42 -5.44 10.30
N ASN A 31 9.93 -5.32 11.52
CA ASN A 31 9.25 -5.79 12.72
C ASN A 31 8.15 -4.82 13.16
N LEU A 32 6.94 -5.01 12.62
CA LEU A 32 5.78 -4.19 12.95
C LEU A 32 5.39 -4.29 14.43
N ASP A 33 5.58 -5.44 15.08
CA ASP A 33 5.24 -5.58 16.51
C ASP A 33 6.09 -4.67 17.39
N GLU A 34 7.40 -4.64 17.13
CA GLU A 34 8.32 -3.79 17.87
C GLU A 34 8.05 -2.30 17.64
N ILE A 35 7.76 -1.91 16.39
CA ILE A 35 7.44 -0.52 16.06
C ILE A 35 6.15 -0.08 16.76
N LEU A 36 5.08 -0.90 16.68
CA LEU A 36 3.77 -0.56 17.23
C LEU A 36 3.73 -0.65 18.77
N ALA A 37 4.60 -1.46 19.39
CA ALA A 37 4.70 -1.57 20.85
C ALA A 37 5.61 -0.50 21.50
N ASN A 38 6.35 0.28 20.69
CA ASN A 38 7.31 1.25 21.19
C ASN A 38 6.96 2.66 20.68
N ASP A 39 6.39 3.49 21.56
CA ASP A 39 5.96 4.84 21.22
C ASP A 39 7.05 5.68 20.55
N ARG A 40 8.31 5.57 21.01
CA ARG A 40 9.42 6.31 20.41
C ARG A 40 9.71 5.87 18.97
N LEU A 41 9.57 4.58 18.65
CA LEU A 41 9.74 4.09 17.29
C LEU A 41 8.54 4.49 16.43
N PHE A 42 7.33 4.24 16.93
CA PHE A 42 6.09 4.63 16.27
C PHE A 42 6.08 6.12 15.91
N ASP A 43 6.42 7.00 16.86
CA ASP A 43 6.41 8.45 16.66
C ASP A 43 7.37 8.89 15.55
N LYS A 44 8.51 8.21 15.39
CA LYS A 44 9.43 8.48 14.27
C LYS A 44 8.83 8.12 12.92
N TYR A 45 8.12 6.99 12.82
CA TYR A 45 7.40 6.64 11.59
C TYR A 45 6.24 7.60 11.34
N ALA A 46 5.47 7.95 12.37
CA ALA A 46 4.38 8.91 12.25
C ALA A 46 4.90 10.28 11.77
N GLN A 47 5.97 10.79 12.37
CA GLN A 47 6.61 12.04 11.95
C GLN A 47 7.09 11.97 10.49
N CYS A 48 7.77 10.88 10.12
CA CYS A 48 8.19 10.66 8.73
C CYS A 48 7.01 10.77 7.74
N LEU A 49 5.89 10.13 8.06
CA LEU A 49 4.70 10.12 7.20
C LEU A 49 3.96 11.46 7.20
N LEU A 50 4.06 12.25 8.27
CA LEU A 50 3.36 13.53 8.41
C LEU A 50 4.15 14.72 7.86
N GLU A 51 5.48 14.71 7.98
CA GLU A 51 6.34 15.78 7.49
C GLU A 51 6.40 15.79 5.96
N GLU A 52 6.67 16.96 5.37
CA GLU A 52 6.92 17.06 3.92
C GLU A 52 8.32 16.51 3.59
N GLU A 53 9.31 16.82 4.41
CA GLU A 53 10.69 16.39 4.20
C GLU A 53 10.94 14.97 4.71
N ASP A 54 11.97 14.32 4.16
CA ASP A 54 12.34 12.93 4.46
C ASP A 54 13.53 12.83 5.44
N ASN A 55 13.87 13.93 6.12
CA ASN A 55 15.08 14.02 6.94
C ASN A 55 15.05 13.04 8.13
N ASN A 56 13.86 12.80 8.68
CA ASN A 56 13.66 11.95 9.85
C ASN A 56 13.19 10.52 9.50
N CYS A 57 13.09 10.20 8.21
CA CYS A 57 12.61 8.91 7.74
C CYS A 57 13.72 7.86 7.63
N THR A 58 13.45 6.65 8.12
CA THR A 58 14.21 5.45 7.75
C THR A 58 13.96 5.08 6.29
N ALA A 59 14.81 4.24 5.70
CA ALA A 59 14.68 3.88 4.29
C ALA A 59 13.35 3.18 3.95
N ASP A 60 12.84 2.35 4.86
CA ASP A 60 11.54 1.71 4.75
C ASP A 60 10.38 2.69 4.96
N GLY A 61 10.52 3.64 5.90
CA GLY A 61 9.56 4.72 6.10
C GLY A 61 9.41 5.62 4.87
N LYS A 62 10.52 5.96 4.19
CA LYS A 62 10.49 6.72 2.91
C LYS A 62 9.74 5.96 1.82
N GLU A 63 10.03 4.66 1.68
CA GLU A 63 9.34 3.84 0.67
C GLU A 63 7.84 3.75 0.99
N LEU A 64 7.47 3.51 2.25
CA LEU A 64 6.08 3.51 2.67
C LEU A 64 5.39 4.85 2.35
N LYS A 65 6.00 5.98 2.74
CA LYS A 65 5.50 7.34 2.46
C LYS A 65 5.20 7.56 0.98
N ARG A 66 6.12 7.11 0.11
CA ARG A 66 6.01 7.22 -1.36
C ARG A 66 4.89 6.36 -1.93
N LEU A 67 4.65 5.18 -1.35
CA LEU A 67 3.69 4.21 -1.85
C LEU A 67 2.25 4.46 -1.41
N ILE A 68 2.04 5.12 -0.25
CA ILE A 68 0.69 5.35 0.31
C ILE A 68 -0.29 5.97 -0.70
N PRO A 69 0.04 7.06 -1.43
CA PRO A 69 -0.91 7.67 -2.36
C PRO A 69 -1.35 6.73 -3.49
N ASP A 70 -0.40 5.98 -4.07
CA ASP A 70 -0.69 4.99 -5.11
C ASP A 70 -1.56 3.85 -4.55
N ALA A 71 -1.20 3.33 -3.37
CA ALA A 71 -1.93 2.24 -2.71
C ALA A 71 -3.36 2.63 -2.33
N LEU A 72 -3.60 3.87 -1.89
CA LEU A 72 -4.95 4.39 -1.64
C LEU A 72 -5.78 4.44 -2.92
N SER A 73 -5.17 4.94 -4.01
CA SER A 73 -5.83 5.07 -5.32
C SER A 73 -6.21 3.74 -5.97
N ASN A 74 -5.38 2.71 -5.79
CA ASN A 74 -5.52 1.41 -6.46
C ASN A 74 -5.94 0.26 -5.53
N GLU A 75 -6.34 0.56 -4.29
CA GLU A 75 -6.71 -0.44 -3.28
C GLU A 75 -5.61 -1.46 -2.96
N CYS A 76 -4.35 -1.02 -2.95
CA CYS A 76 -3.19 -1.88 -2.71
C CYS A 76 -3.10 -3.02 -3.75
N ALA A 77 -3.52 -2.80 -5.01
CA ALA A 77 -3.49 -3.83 -6.07
C ALA A 77 -2.08 -4.39 -6.33
N LYS A 78 -1.06 -3.56 -6.06
CA LYS A 78 0.36 -3.92 -6.20
C LYS A 78 0.97 -4.54 -4.94
N CYS A 79 0.21 -4.63 -3.85
CA CYS A 79 0.65 -5.20 -2.59
C CYS A 79 0.62 -6.73 -2.61
N ASN A 80 1.62 -7.34 -1.99
CA ASN A 80 1.58 -8.76 -1.67
C ASN A 80 0.79 -9.02 -0.38
N ASP A 81 0.62 -10.30 -0.02
CA ASP A 81 -0.20 -10.69 1.13
C ASP A 81 0.39 -10.22 2.46
N LYS A 82 1.73 -10.27 2.62
CA LYS A 82 2.41 -9.75 3.83
C LYS A 82 2.18 -8.25 4.01
N GLN A 83 2.25 -7.49 2.92
CA GLN A 83 2.02 -6.04 2.94
C GLN A 83 0.56 -5.74 3.32
N LYS A 84 -0.41 -6.46 2.76
CA LYS A 84 -1.84 -6.30 3.12
C LYS A 84 -2.11 -6.63 4.59
N GLU A 85 -1.55 -7.74 5.09
CA GLU A 85 -1.66 -8.12 6.51
C GLU A 85 -1.00 -7.09 7.42
N GLY A 86 0.19 -6.62 7.06
CA GLY A 86 0.91 -5.56 7.77
C GLY A 86 0.12 -4.26 7.80
N THR A 87 -0.43 -3.82 6.67
CA THR A 87 -1.29 -2.64 6.58
C THR A 87 -2.51 -2.79 7.50
N LYS A 88 -3.20 -3.93 7.48
CA LYS A 88 -4.35 -4.17 8.37
C LYS A 88 -3.96 -4.04 9.85
N LYS A 89 -2.82 -4.59 10.24
CA LYS A 89 -2.30 -4.51 11.61
C LYS A 89 -1.99 -3.07 12.03
N VAL A 90 -1.27 -2.33 11.18
CA VAL A 90 -0.91 -0.92 11.44
C VAL A 90 -2.17 -0.04 11.51
N LEU A 91 -3.10 -0.20 10.58
CA LEU A 91 -4.38 0.53 10.61
C LEU A 91 -5.18 0.23 11.87
N LYS A 92 -5.26 -1.05 12.28
CA LYS A 92 -5.92 -1.42 13.55
C LYS A 92 -5.28 -0.70 14.74
N HIS A 93 -3.95 -0.63 14.79
CA HIS A 93 -3.26 0.07 15.88
C HIS A 93 -3.54 1.57 15.84
N LEU A 94 -3.45 2.21 14.67
CA LEU A 94 -3.70 3.64 14.48
C LEU A 94 -5.11 4.04 14.93
N VAL A 95 -6.13 3.34 14.44
CA VAL A 95 -7.54 3.64 14.70
C VAL A 95 -7.88 3.51 16.20
N ASN A 96 -7.34 2.50 16.88
CA ASN A 96 -7.72 2.19 18.27
C ASN A 96 -6.81 2.84 19.33
N ASN A 97 -5.52 3.03 19.04
CA ASN A 97 -4.53 3.44 20.05
C ASN A 97 -3.95 4.82 19.77
N LYS A 98 -3.99 5.29 18.52
CA LYS A 98 -3.36 6.56 18.09
C LYS A 98 -4.34 7.39 17.23
N PRO A 99 -5.58 7.65 17.70
CA PRO A 99 -6.61 8.30 16.89
C PRO A 99 -6.19 9.69 16.40
N ASP A 100 -5.44 10.46 17.20
CA ASP A 100 -4.97 11.79 16.81
C ASP A 100 -3.98 11.74 15.62
N VAL A 101 -3.07 10.76 15.63
CA VAL A 101 -2.13 10.52 14.52
C VAL A 101 -2.89 10.02 13.29
N TRP A 102 -3.88 9.16 13.50
CA TRP A 102 -4.74 8.68 12.42
C TRP A 102 -5.47 9.82 11.70
N GLN A 103 -6.06 10.77 12.43
CA GLN A 103 -6.71 11.94 11.82
C GLN A 103 -5.72 12.82 11.04
N GLN A 104 -4.51 13.02 11.55
CA GLN A 104 -3.48 13.78 10.85
C GLN A 104 -3.05 13.11 9.54
N LEU A 105 -2.89 11.78 9.55
CA LEU A 105 -2.58 11.01 8.35
C LEU A 105 -3.70 11.10 7.31
N LYS A 106 -4.97 11.00 7.73
CA LYS A 106 -6.12 11.20 6.83
C LYS A 106 -6.11 12.59 6.21
N ALA A 107 -5.91 13.63 7.03
CA ALA A 107 -5.85 15.01 6.52
C ALA A 107 -4.72 15.22 5.50
N LYS A 108 -3.58 14.54 5.65
CA LYS A 108 -2.45 14.66 4.72
C LYS A 108 -2.67 13.88 3.42
N TYR A 109 -3.07 12.62 3.51
CA TYR A 109 -3.12 11.70 2.36
C TYR A 109 -4.48 11.66 1.66
N ASP A 110 -5.54 12.14 2.32
CA ASP A 110 -6.91 12.16 1.83
C ASP A 110 -7.62 13.47 2.21
N PRO A 111 -7.10 14.63 1.78
CA PRO A 111 -7.62 15.94 2.20
C PRO A 111 -9.06 16.22 1.75
N ASP A 112 -9.54 15.54 0.70
CA ASP A 112 -10.92 15.65 0.21
C ASP A 112 -11.86 14.56 0.77
N GLY A 113 -11.34 13.63 1.57
CA GLY A 113 -12.10 12.56 2.21
C GLY A 113 -12.56 11.45 1.25
N THR A 114 -12.06 11.40 0.02
CA THR A 114 -12.46 10.41 -0.99
C THR A 114 -12.19 8.98 -0.51
N TYR A 115 -11.01 8.72 0.02
CA TYR A 115 -10.62 7.38 0.46
C TYR A 115 -11.21 7.03 1.83
N THR A 116 -11.35 8.02 2.71
CA THR A 116 -12.01 7.88 4.02
C THR A 116 -13.43 7.37 3.83
N LYS A 117 -14.17 7.98 2.90
CA LYS A 117 -15.52 7.52 2.53
C LYS A 117 -15.49 6.14 1.89
N LYS A 118 -14.54 5.89 0.99
CA LYS A 118 -14.40 4.59 0.28
C LYS A 118 -14.14 3.43 1.24
N TYR A 119 -13.39 3.66 2.32
CA TYR A 119 -12.97 2.63 3.27
C TYR A 119 -13.66 2.71 4.63
N GLU A 120 -14.72 3.51 4.77
CA GLU A 120 -15.40 3.76 6.05
C GLU A 120 -15.83 2.46 6.75
N ASP A 121 -16.39 1.51 6.00
CA ASP A 121 -16.82 0.22 6.56
C ASP A 121 -15.64 -0.61 7.05
N ARG A 122 -14.51 -0.60 6.31
CA ARG A 122 -13.28 -1.27 6.74
C ARG A 122 -12.72 -0.61 8.00
N GLU A 123 -12.78 0.73 8.11
CA GLU A 123 -12.35 1.45 9.31
C GLU A 123 -13.22 1.09 10.53
N LYS A 124 -14.55 1.00 10.35
CA LYS A 124 -15.48 0.54 11.39
C LYS A 124 -15.19 -0.88 11.86
N GLU A 125 -14.83 -1.78 10.96
CA GLU A 125 -14.43 -3.15 11.31
C GLU A 125 -13.13 -3.22 12.13
N LEU A 126 -12.28 -2.19 12.04
CA LEU A 126 -11.05 -2.11 12.83
C LEU A 126 -11.30 -1.63 14.27
N HIS A 127 -12.42 -0.95 14.54
CA HIS A 127 -12.88 -0.61 15.89
C HIS A 127 -13.36 -1.88 16.61
N GLN A 128 -12.41 -2.60 17.21
CA GLN A 128 -12.64 -3.83 17.98
C GLN A 128 -11.73 -3.87 19.19
#